data_AF-A0A0B7C2K2-F1
#
_entry.id   AF-A0A0B7C2K2-F1
#
_cell.length_a   1.000
_cell.length_b   1.000
_cell.length_c   1.000
_cell.angle_alpha   90.00
_cell.angle_beta   90.00
_cell.angle_gamma   90.00
#
_symmetry.space_group_name_H-M   'P 1'
#
loop_
_entity.id
_entity.type
_entity.pdbx_description
1 polymer ?
#
loop_
_entity_poly.entity_id
_entity_poly.type
_entity_poly.pdbx_seq_one_letter_code
_entity_poly.pdbx_strand_id
1 'polypeptide(L)'
;GQWYIDEGYDIPSIARYVDYVNLMTYDYTARNSVVAAFNSPLYSRQDIQFNPTLSVNWTIHYWHDHGLPFSKMLVGVTGIGRRLV
;
A
#
# COMPACT_ATOMS: atom_id res chain seq x y z
N GLY A 1 -0.38 -1.88 -7.46
CA GLY A 1 -0.53 -0.78 -6.49
C GLY A 1 -0.26 0.52 -7.19
N GLN A 2 1.02 0.80 -7.45
CA GLN A 2 1.53 2.02 -8.09
C GLN A 2 0.66 2.58 -9.22
N TRP A 3 0.35 1.80 -10.25
CA TRP A 3 -0.45 2.26 -11.40
C TRP A 3 -1.78 2.92 -11.01
N TYR A 4 -2.50 2.37 -10.02
CA TYR A 4 -3.75 2.96 -9.54
C TYR A 4 -3.54 4.25 -8.76
N ILE A 5 -2.38 4.41 -8.12
CA ILE A 5 -2.01 5.62 -7.42
C ILE A 5 -1.73 6.72 -8.44
N ASP A 6 -0.87 6.42 -9.41
CA ASP A 6 -0.38 7.38 -10.41
C ASP A 6 -1.49 7.91 -11.31
N GLU A 7 -2.40 7.04 -11.76
CA GLU A 7 -3.52 7.42 -12.62
C GLU A 7 -4.72 7.98 -11.85
N GLY A 8 -4.81 7.69 -10.54
CA GLY A 8 -6.02 7.91 -9.75
C GLY A 8 -5.98 9.13 -8.83
N TYR A 9 -4.80 9.61 -8.45
CA TYR A 9 -4.66 10.57 -7.35
C TYR A 9 -3.67 11.69 -7.65
N ASP A 10 -4.17 12.92 -7.66
CA ASP A 10 -3.32 14.12 -7.50
C ASP A 10 -2.95 14.29 -6.02
N ILE A 11 -1.89 13.59 -5.61
CA ILE A 11 -1.45 13.51 -4.22
C ILE A 11 -1.13 14.89 -3.61
N PRO A 12 -0.37 15.79 -4.27
CA PRO A 12 -0.12 17.12 -3.72
C PRO A 12 -1.39 17.93 -3.51
N SER A 13 -2.37 17.83 -4.41
CA SER A 13 -3.65 18.50 -4.23
C SER A 13 -4.44 17.94 -3.06
N ILE A 14 -4.52 16.61 -2.92
CA ILE A 14 -5.18 15.96 -1.78
C ILE A 14 -4.55 16.42 -0.46
N ALA A 15 -3.22 16.42 -0.38
CA ALA A 15 -2.48 16.79 0.84
C ALA A 15 -2.78 18.22 1.33
N ARG A 16 -3.20 19.14 0.45
CA ARG A 16 -3.59 20.51 0.82
C ARG A 16 -4.96 20.58 1.48
N TYR A 17 -5.90 19.73 1.08
CA TYR A 17 -7.31 19.88 1.46
C TYR A 17 -7.77 18.94 2.58
N VAL A 18 -7.05 17.85 2.85
CA VAL A 18 -7.42 16.89 3.89
C VAL A 18 -6.57 17.06 5.15
N ASP A 19 -7.16 16.75 6.30
CA ASP A 19 -6.43 16.64 7.56
C ASP A 19 -5.55 15.39 7.57
N TYR A 20 -6.12 14.25 7.16
CA TYR A 20 -5.46 12.95 7.11
C TYR A 20 -5.92 12.12 5.90
N VAL A 21 -5.07 11.17 5.49
CA VAL A 21 -5.37 10.15 4.48
C VAL A 21 -5.27 8.78 5.13
N ASN A 22 -6.36 8.01 5.07
CA ASN A 22 -6.38 6.60 5.47
C ASN A 22 -5.84 5.74 4.33
N LEU A 23 -4.59 5.27 4.46
CA LEU A 23 -3.97 4.43 3.46
C LEU A 23 -4.36 2.97 3.67
N MET A 24 -4.97 2.36 2.65
CA MET A 24 -5.36 0.95 2.66
C MET A 24 -4.15 0.04 2.44
N THR A 25 -3.26 -0.01 3.42
CA THR A 25 -2.02 -0.80 3.39
C THR A 25 -2.27 -2.27 3.72
N TYR A 26 -3.22 -2.88 3.02
CA TYR A 26 -3.63 -4.28 3.11
C TYR A 26 -4.13 -4.74 1.74
N ASP A 27 -4.54 -6.02 1.64
CA ASP A 27 -5.00 -6.62 0.38
C ASP A 27 -3.92 -6.70 -0.71
N TYR A 28 -2.65 -6.79 -0.29
CA TYR A 28 -1.50 -6.94 -1.20
C TYR A 28 -1.46 -8.30 -1.90
N THR A 29 -2.06 -9.34 -1.29
CA THR A 29 -2.18 -10.66 -1.89
C THR A 29 -3.59 -10.84 -2.45
N ALA A 30 -3.70 -11.11 -3.74
CA ALA A 30 -4.99 -11.32 -4.37
C ALA A 30 -5.52 -12.75 -4.11
N ARG A 31 -6.83 -12.92 -4.17
CA ARG A 31 -7.48 -14.23 -3.95
C ARG A 31 -7.04 -15.28 -4.98
N ASN A 32 -6.73 -14.83 -6.20
CA ASN A 32 -6.27 -15.63 -7.34
C ASN A 32 -4.73 -15.56 -7.54
N SER A 33 -3.97 -15.11 -6.53
CA SER A 33 -2.51 -15.15 -6.58
C SER A 33 -2.01 -16.60 -6.67
N VAL A 34 -0.98 -16.83 -7.50
CA VAL A 34 -0.36 -18.15 -7.69
C VAL A 34 0.40 -18.61 -6.43
N VAL A 35 0.92 -17.65 -5.64
CA VAL A 35 1.73 -17.90 -4.45
C VAL A 35 1.02 -17.34 -3.22
N ALA A 36 0.98 -18.12 -2.15
CA ALA A 36 0.46 -17.68 -0.86
C ALA A 36 1.40 -16.66 -0.21
N ALA A 37 0.85 -15.54 0.24
CA ALA A 37 1.61 -14.45 0.82
C ALA A 37 0.78 -13.71 1.89
N PHE A 38 1.45 -12.83 2.66
CA PHE A 38 0.79 -12.05 3.69
C PHE A 38 -0.20 -11.06 3.10
N ASN A 39 -1.33 -10.84 3.78
CA ASN A 39 -2.29 -9.82 3.35
C ASN A 39 -1.73 -8.39 3.48
N SER A 40 -0.89 -8.18 4.49
CA SER A 40 -0.34 -6.88 4.89
C SER A 40 1.13 -7.00 5.35
N PRO A 41 2.07 -7.37 4.46
CA PRO A 41 3.47 -7.47 4.82
C PRO A 41 4.08 -6.09 5.09
N LEU A 42 4.73 -5.92 6.24
CA LEU A 42 5.43 -4.66 6.57
C LEU A 42 6.54 -4.36 5.53
N TYR A 43 7.33 -5.38 5.19
CA TYR A 43 8.35 -5.35 4.14
C TYR A 43 8.13 -6.48 3.14
N SER A 44 8.53 -6.27 1.89
CA SER A 44 8.56 -7.35 0.90
C SER A 44 9.64 -8.38 1.22
N ARG A 45 9.47 -9.60 0.70
CA ARG A 45 10.48 -10.65 0.75
C ARG A 45 11.50 -10.44 -0.38
N GLN A 46 12.76 -10.78 -0.11
CA GLN A 46 13.82 -10.81 -1.12
C GLN A 46 13.75 -12.12 -1.91
N ASP A 47 12.72 -12.24 -2.76
CA ASP A 47 12.47 -13.41 -3.61
C ASP A 47 11.77 -12.93 -4.89
N ILE A 48 12.19 -13.50 -6.03
CA ILE A 48 11.72 -13.13 -7.37
C ILE A 48 10.21 -13.29 -7.58
N GLN A 49 9.55 -14.13 -6.77
CA GLN A 49 8.12 -14.36 -6.83
C GLN A 49 7.29 -13.22 -6.20
N PHE A 50 7.92 -12.30 -5.46
CA PHE A 50 7.24 -11.25 -4.72
C PHE A 50 7.58 -9.88 -5.27
N ASN A 51 6.55 -9.09 -5.58
CA ASN A 51 6.74 -7.72 -6.04
C ASN A 51 7.14 -6.82 -4.84
N PRO A 52 8.30 -6.15 -4.88
CA PRO A 52 8.78 -5.31 -3.78
C PRO A 52 7.87 -4.12 -3.44
N THR A 53 7.03 -3.70 -4.40
CA THR A 53 6.08 -2.60 -4.22
C THR A 53 4.84 -2.99 -3.42
N LEU A 54 4.59 -4.29 -3.23
CA LEU A 54 3.42 -4.79 -2.49
C LEU A 54 3.73 -4.96 -1.00
N SER A 55 4.13 -3.86 -0.35
CA SER A 55 4.38 -3.80 1.09
C SER A 55 3.94 -2.48 1.72
N VAL A 56 3.67 -2.50 3.02
CA VAL A 56 3.32 -1.31 3.80
C VAL A 56 4.43 -0.28 3.70
N ASN A 57 5.69 -0.69 3.95
CA ASN A 57 6.83 0.22 3.92
C ASN A 57 6.98 0.91 2.57
N TRP A 58 6.93 0.16 1.47
CA TRP A 58 7.03 0.76 0.14
C TRP A 58 5.88 1.73 -0.13
N THR A 59 4.65 1.35 0.23
CA THR A 59 3.46 2.19 -0.01
C THR A 59 3.57 3.53 0.72
N ILE A 60 3.93 3.52 2.00
CA ILE A 60 4.05 4.74 2.82
C ILE A 60 5.12 5.69 2.27
N HIS A 61 6.28 5.16 1.88
CA HIS A 61 7.33 5.99 1.28
C HIS A 61 6.94 6.48 -0.12
N TYR A 62 6.26 5.66 -0.92
CA TYR A 62 5.78 6.08 -2.23
C TYR A 62 4.84 7.28 -2.14
N TRP A 63 3.83 7.23 -1.27
CA TRP A 63 2.92 8.36 -1.04
C TRP A 63 3.67 9.60 -0.54
N HIS A 64 4.71 9.40 0.27
CA HIS A 64 5.53 10.49 0.78
C HIS A 64 6.31 11.20 -0.31
N ASP A 65 7.01 10.42 -1.13
CA ASP A 65 7.82 10.90 -2.24
C ASP A 65 6.97 11.63 -3.30
N HIS A 66 5.66 11.36 -3.34
CA HIS A 66 4.69 12.01 -4.23
C HIS A 66 3.92 13.18 -3.57
N GLY A 67 4.33 13.62 -2.38
CA GLY A 67 3.89 14.88 -1.81
C GLY A 67 2.88 14.79 -0.66
N LEU A 68 2.59 13.60 -0.14
CA LEU A 68 1.80 13.45 1.09
C LEU A 68 2.75 13.49 2.32
N PRO A 69 2.60 14.42 3.28
CA PRO A 69 3.44 14.43 4.48
C PRO A 69 3.18 13.21 5.38
N PHE A 70 4.21 12.63 5.99
CA PHE A 70 4.06 11.51 6.93
C PHE A 70 3.09 11.80 8.07
N SER A 71 3.06 13.04 8.58
CA SER A 71 2.15 13.47 9.65
C SER A 71 0.67 13.43 9.28
N LYS A 72 0.34 13.33 7.98
CA LYS A 72 -1.02 13.21 7.47
C LYS A 72 -1.40 11.77 7.10
N MET A 73 -0.50 10.80 7.24
CA MET A 73 -0.75 9.41 6.85
C MET A 73 -1.25 8.57 8.02
N LEU A 74 -2.37 7.91 7.83
CA LEU A 74 -2.88 6.89 8.74
C LEU A 74 -2.65 5.52 8.11
N VAL A 75 -1.77 4.72 8.72
CA VAL A 75 -1.42 3.37 8.26
C VAL A 75 -2.58 2.41 8.57
N GLY A 76 -3.15 1.80 7.54
CA GLY A 76 -4.23 0.84 7.69
C GLY A 76 -3.75 -0.48 8.30
N VAL A 77 -4.41 -0.91 9.37
CA VAL A 77 -4.22 -2.23 10.00
C VAL A 77 -5.47 -3.07 9.79
N THR A 78 -5.30 -4.29 9.32
CA THR A 78 -6.40 -5.23 9.07
C THR A 78 -6.42 -6.34 10.10
N GLY A 79 -7.60 -6.61 10.67
CA GLY A 79 -7.84 -7.75 11.57
C GLY A 79 -8.12 -9.07 10.84
N ILE A 80 -8.07 -9.06 9.50
CA ILE A 80 -8.36 -10.23 8.67
C ILE A 80 -7.16 -10.67 7.83
N GLY A 81 -7.01 -12.00 7.70
CA GLY A 81 -6.07 -12.62 6.76
C GLY A 81 -6.67 -12.77 5.37
N ARG A 82 -5.85 -13.22 4.42
CA ARG A 82 -6.27 -13.55 3.05
C ARG A 82 -6.13 -15.05 2.80
N ARG A 83 -7.16 -15.65 2.20
CA ARG A 83 -7.12 -17.04 1.70
C ARG A 83 -7.10 -17.05 0.18
N LEU A 84 -6.31 -17.96 -0.38
CA LEU A 84 -6.35 -18.28 -1.81
C LEU A 84 -7.57 -19.14 -2.14
N VAL A 85 -7.95 -19.15 -3.43
CA VAL A 85 -8.96 -20.05 -3.99
C VAL A 85 -8.53 -20.68 -5.29
#